data_AF-A0A950YDZ3-F1
#
_entry.id   AF-A0A950YDZ3-F1
#
_cell.length_a   1.000
_cell.length_b   1.000
_cell.length_c   1.000
_cell.angle_alpha   90.00
_cell.angle_beta   90.00
_cell.angle_gamma   90.00
#
_symmetry.space_group_name_H-M   'P 1'
#
loop_
_entity.id
_entity.type
_entity.pdbx_description
1 polymer ?
#
loop_
_entity_poly.entity_id
_entity_poly.type
_entity_poly.pdbx_seq_one_letter_code
_entity_poly.pdbx_strand_id
1 'polypeptide(L)'
;RTVDALSPFYVWTTDYAEKRLAWKRRHPLHVILLRTYRIPRPVTVKVRDEYGGCRSWLELTRELPFEGTPVLSDEEFDRASEEIASIASDRVPVLA
;
A
#
# COMPACT_ATOMS: atom_id res chain seq x y z
N ARG A 1 12.75 -14.46 0.92
CA ARG A 1 13.54 -13.74 1.95
C ARG A 1 13.20 -12.26 2.07
N THR A 2 13.09 -11.45 1.00
CA THR A 2 12.55 -10.06 1.09
C THR A 2 11.05 -10.04 1.39
N VAL A 3 10.26 -10.86 0.69
CA VAL A 3 8.80 -10.96 0.90
C VAL A 3 8.47 -11.40 2.33
N ASP A 4 9.22 -12.36 2.88
CA ASP A 4 9.06 -12.83 4.26
C ASP A 4 9.37 -11.71 5.27
N ALA A 5 10.46 -10.98 5.06
CA ALA A 5 10.85 -9.87 5.94
C ALA A 5 9.82 -8.73 5.94
N LEU A 6 9.10 -8.55 4.82
CA LEU A 6 8.01 -7.57 4.74
C LEU A 6 6.69 -8.05 5.36
N SER A 7 6.55 -9.32 5.75
CA SER A 7 5.28 -9.88 6.25
C SER A 7 4.65 -9.16 7.45
N PRO A 8 5.41 -8.51 8.37
CA PRO A 8 4.79 -7.72 9.44
C PRO A 8 4.11 -6.44 8.95
N PHE A 9 4.40 -5.98 7.72
CA PHE A 9 4.03 -4.66 7.21
C PHE A 9 2.94 -4.67 6.13
N TYR A 10 2.44 -5.84 5.72
CA TYR A 10 1.34 -5.97 4.76
C TYR A 10 0.24 -6.91 5.25
N VAL A 11 -0.96 -6.77 4.68
CA VAL A 11 -2.16 -7.53 5.08
C VAL A 11 -2.33 -8.87 4.34
N TRP A 12 -1.49 -9.15 3.34
CA TRP A 12 -1.53 -10.36 2.53
C TRP A 12 -0.84 -11.55 3.20
N THR A 13 -1.12 -12.77 2.72
CA THR A 13 -0.27 -13.92 3.07
C THR A 13 1.05 -13.83 2.32
N THR A 14 2.11 -14.36 2.92
CA THR A 14 3.42 -14.48 2.27
C THR A 14 3.33 -15.25 0.95
N ASP A 15 2.60 -16.38 0.92
CA ASP A 15 2.37 -17.18 -0.29
C ASP A 15 1.73 -16.36 -1.44
N TYR A 16 0.78 -15.47 -1.13
CA TYR A 16 0.17 -14.61 -2.14
C TYR A 16 1.21 -13.63 -2.72
N ALA A 17 2.00 -12.97 -1.86
CA ALA A 17 3.02 -12.03 -2.30
C ALA A 17 4.13 -12.70 -3.13
N GLU A 18 4.54 -13.92 -2.76
CA GLU A 18 5.51 -14.71 -3.54
C GLU A 18 4.97 -15.10 -4.93
N LYS A 19 3.72 -15.54 -5.00
CA LYS A 19 3.06 -15.83 -6.28
C LYS A 19 2.99 -14.59 -7.18
N ARG A 20 2.70 -13.41 -6.60
CA ARG A 20 2.68 -12.14 -7.34
C ARG A 20 4.06 -11.72 -7.81
N LEU A 21 5.11 -11.94 -7.01
CA LEU A 21 6.49 -11.68 -7.42
C LEU A 21 6.95 -12.62 -8.54
N ALA A 22 6.51 -13.89 -8.50
CA ALA A 22 6.80 -14.86 -9.56
C ALA A 22 5.98 -14.59 -10.84
N TRP A 23 4.87 -13.87 -10.74
CA TRP A 23 4.03 -13.49 -11.87
C TRP A 23 4.68 -12.37 -12.67
N LYS A 24 4.99 -12.64 -13.94
CA LYS A 24 5.81 -11.78 -14.81
C LYS A 24 7.23 -11.54 -14.26
N ARG A 25 8.01 -12.62 -14.15
CA ARG A 25 9.41 -12.71 -13.68
C ARG A 25 10.38 -11.57 -14.02
N ARG A 26 10.17 -10.82 -15.10
CA ARG A 26 11.01 -9.68 -15.52
C ARG A 26 10.60 -8.35 -14.86
N HIS A 27 9.49 -8.34 -14.12
CA HIS A 27 8.96 -7.16 -13.44
C HIS A 27 9.07 -7.36 -11.93
N PRO A 28 9.63 -6.40 -11.19
CA PRO A 28 9.66 -6.46 -9.74
C PRO A 28 8.27 -6.26 -9.16
N LEU A 29 8.11 -6.68 -7.90
CA LEU A 29 7.00 -6.23 -7.07
C LEU A 29 7.36 -4.89 -6.45
N HIS A 30 6.54 -3.87 -6.65
CA HIS A 30 6.73 -2.56 -6.04
C HIS A 30 6.06 -2.49 -4.66
N VAL A 31 6.70 -1.80 -3.72
CA VAL A 31 6.14 -1.47 -2.41
C VAL A 31 5.67 -0.02 -2.44
N ILE A 32 4.45 0.23 -1.97
CA ILE A 32 3.92 1.57 -1.74
C ILE A 32 3.68 1.70 -0.24
N LEU A 33 4.42 2.59 0.39
CA LEU A 33 4.21 2.94 1.79
C LEU A 33 3.17 4.06 1.89
N LEU A 34 2.17 3.90 2.74
CA LEU A 34 1.09 4.85 2.92
C LEU A 34 1.04 5.32 4.38
N ARG A 35 0.98 6.62 4.59
CA ARG A 35 0.65 7.18 5.90
C ARG A 35 -0.87 7.22 6.08
N THR A 36 -1.37 6.41 7.01
CA THR A 36 -2.82 6.28 7.24
C THR A 36 -3.28 7.16 8.39
N TYR A 37 -4.48 7.70 8.24
CA TYR A 37 -5.11 8.58 9.23
C TYR A 37 -6.50 8.08 9.58
N ARG A 38 -6.86 8.17 10.86
CA ARG A 38 -8.21 7.91 11.34
C ARG A 38 -9.05 9.16 11.14
N ILE A 39 -10.06 9.05 10.29
CA ILE A 39 -11.09 10.08 10.13
C ILE A 39 -12.06 10.05 11.33
N PRO A 40 -12.53 11.21 11.83
CA PRO A 40 -13.37 11.29 13.02
C PRO A 40 -14.78 10.75 12.77
N ARG A 41 -15.25 10.80 11.52
CA ARG A 41 -16.57 10.31 11.11
C ARG A 41 -16.47 9.60 9.77
N PRO A 42 -17.20 8.49 9.57
CA PRO A 42 -17.29 7.83 8.28
C PRO A 42 -17.75 8.79 7.18
N VAL A 43 -17.13 8.69 6.02
CA VAL A 43 -17.44 9.50 4.85
C VAL A 43 -18.25 8.66 3.87
N THR A 44 -19.50 9.05 3.62
CA THR A 44 -20.35 8.34 2.65
C THR A 44 -20.11 8.85 1.23
N VAL A 45 -19.83 7.95 0.30
CA VAL A 45 -19.67 8.28 -1.13
C VAL A 45 -20.84 7.66 -1.88
N LYS A 46 -21.63 8.49 -2.58
CA LYS A 46 -22.70 7.99 -3.46
C LYS A 46 -22.07 7.34 -4.68
N VAL A 47 -22.43 6.08 -4.94
CA VAL A 47 -22.01 5.38 -6.16
C VAL A 47 -22.68 6.06 -7.36
N ARG A 48 -21.87 6.49 -8.33
CA ARG A 48 -22.32 7.06 -9.61
C ARG A 48 -22.15 6.03 -10.71
N ASP A 49 -22.94 6.11 -11.77
CA ASP A 49 -22.85 5.18 -12.92
C ASP A 49 -21.45 5.22 -13.56
N GLU A 50 -20.81 6.39 -13.55
CA GLU A 50 -19.44 6.63 -14.01
C GLU A 50 -18.38 5.80 -13.26
N TYR A 51 -18.69 5.33 -12.04
CA TYR A 51 -17.81 4.47 -11.24
C TYR A 51 -17.91 2.99 -11.61
N GLY A 52 -18.87 2.62 -12.45
CA GLY A 52 -19.02 1.25 -12.93
C GLY A 52 -17.90 0.82 -13.90
N GLY A 53 -17.81 -0.50 -14.09
CA GLY A 53 -16.86 -1.14 -15.01
C GLY A 53 -15.50 -1.47 -14.38
N CYS A 54 -14.57 -1.97 -15.21
CA CYS A 54 -13.24 -2.38 -14.77
C CYS A 54 -12.29 -1.17 -14.71
N ARG A 55 -12.44 -0.33 -13.69
CA ARG A 55 -11.55 0.81 -13.43
C ARG A 55 -10.68 0.53 -12.20
N SER A 56 -9.37 0.74 -12.34
CA SER A 56 -8.43 0.57 -11.22
C SER A 56 -8.40 1.77 -10.27
N TRP A 57 -8.84 2.95 -10.75
CA TRP A 57 -8.86 4.19 -10.01
C TRP A 57 -10.15 4.95 -10.29
N LEU A 58 -10.74 5.52 -9.24
CA LEU A 58 -11.93 6.35 -9.32
C LEU A 58 -11.61 7.74 -8.77
N GLU A 59 -11.91 8.76 -9.55
CA GLU A 59 -11.84 10.14 -9.08
C GLU A 59 -13.14 10.49 -8.35
N LEU A 60 -13.02 10.83 -7.07
CA LEU A 60 -14.16 11.30 -6.29
C LEU A 60 -14.46 12.74 -6.70
N THR A 61 -15.66 12.98 -7.22
CA THR A 61 -16.04 14.29 -7.79
C THR A 61 -16.40 15.34 -6.72
N ARG A 62 -15.88 15.17 -5.51
CA ARG A 62 -16.03 16.12 -4.40
C ARG A 62 -14.75 16.16 -3.60
N GLU A 63 -14.41 17.34 -3.12
CA GLU A 63 -13.36 17.47 -2.12
C GLU A 63 -13.81 16.78 -0.82
N LEU A 64 -12.95 15.93 -0.28
CA LEU A 64 -13.10 15.36 1.05
C LEU A 64 -12.25 16.21 1.99
N PRO A 65 -12.85 16.99 2.92
CA PRO A 65 -12.06 17.69 3.91
C PRO A 65 -11.24 16.66 4.68
N PHE A 66 -9.92 16.80 4.62
CA PHE A 66 -9.03 15.90 5.32
C PHE A 66 -8.86 16.39 6.76
N GLU A 67 -9.67 15.84 7.64
CA GLU A 67 -9.55 15.99 9.09
C GLU A 67 -9.22 14.60 9.64
N GLY A 68 -7.93 14.28 9.74
CA GLY A 68 -7.48 12.94 10.16
C GLY A 68 -6.45 13.01 11.27
N THR A 69 -6.57 12.12 12.25
CA THR A 69 -5.49 11.90 13.23
C THR A 69 -4.57 10.80 12.70
N PRO A 70 -3.26 11.02 12.63
CA PRO A 70 -2.35 9.97 12.14
C PRO A 70 -2.42 8.75 13.05
N VAL A 71 -2.45 7.55 12.47
CA VAL A 71 -2.57 6.29 13.23
C VAL A 71 -1.27 5.96 13.97
N LEU A 72 -0.13 6.33 13.38
CA LEU A 72 1.19 6.29 13.99
C LEU A 72 1.68 7.73 14.21
N SER A 73 2.42 7.96 15.29
CA SER A 73 3.18 9.19 15.46
C SER A 73 4.21 9.37 14.33
N ASP A 74 4.74 10.58 14.16
CA ASP A 74 5.80 10.84 13.18
C ASP A 74 7.00 9.91 13.42
N GLU A 75 7.45 9.79 14.67
CA GLU A 75 8.60 8.95 15.05
C GLU A 75 8.36 7.44 14.78
N GLU A 76 7.16 6.93 15.05
CA GLU A 76 6.81 5.54 14.76
C GLU A 76 6.72 5.28 13.26
N PHE A 77 6.15 6.23 12.51
CA PHE A 77 6.05 6.14 11.06
C PHE A 77 7.43 6.17 10.41
N ASP A 78 8.32 7.06 10.85
CA ASP A 78 9.69 7.18 10.34
C ASP A 78 10.48 5.91 10.60
N ARG A 79 10.39 5.35 11.82
CA ARG A 79 11.03 4.07 12.16
C ARG A 79 10.55 2.92 11.27
N ALA A 80 9.23 2.80 11.06
CA ALA A 80 8.68 1.78 10.17
C ALA A 80 9.10 2.02 8.70
N SER A 81 9.15 3.28 8.27
CA SER A 81 9.59 3.65 6.92
C SER A 81 11.05 3.25 6.67
N GLU A 82 11.93 3.54 7.62
CA GLU A 82 13.35 3.17 7.56
C GLU A 82 13.54 1.65 7.55
N GLU A 83 12.81 0.92 8.39
CA GLU A 83 12.87 -0.54 8.43
C GLU A 83 12.42 -1.16 7.10
N ILE A 84 11.27 -0.73 6.57
CA ILE A 84 10.75 -1.19 5.28
C ILE A 84 11.72 -0.85 4.14
N ALA A 85 12.29 0.36 4.14
CA ALA A 85 13.29 0.78 3.16
C ALA A 85 14.54 -0.10 3.22
N SER A 86 15.04 -0.42 4.42
CA SER A 86 16.20 -1.30 4.60
C SER A 86 15.99 -2.70 4.01
N ILE A 87 14.73 -3.16 3.98
CA ILE A 87 14.35 -4.45 3.40
C ILE A 87 14.25 -4.36 1.87
N ALA A 88 13.69 -3.28 1.32
CA ALA A 88 13.22 -3.21 -0.07
C ALA A 88 14.03 -2.32 -1.05
N SER A 89 14.68 -1.23 -0.60
CA SER A 89 15.13 -0.13 -1.49
C SER A 89 16.12 -0.51 -2.60
N ASP A 90 16.95 -1.54 -2.39
CA ASP A 90 18.00 -1.94 -3.34
C ASP A 90 17.86 -3.39 -3.82
N ARG A 91 16.63 -3.91 -3.83
CA ARG A 91 16.39 -5.32 -4.19
C ARG A 91 16.03 -5.45 -5.66
N VAL A 92 16.82 -6.24 -6.38
CA VAL A 92 16.57 -6.61 -7.77
C VAL A 92 16.01 -8.04 -7.81
N PRO A 93 15.00 -8.34 -8.65
CA PRO A 93 14.56 -9.72 -8.87
C PRO A 93 15.73 -10.60 -9.32
N VAL A 94 15.86 -11.80 -8.76
CA VAL A 94 16.95 -12.77 -9.04
C VAL A 94 17.04 -13.18 -10.53
N LEU A 95 16.02 -12.84 -11.32
CA LEU A 95 15.90 -13.18 -12.75
C LEU A 95 16.19 -11.98 -13.68
N ALA A 96 16.84 -10.92 -13.18
CA ALA A 96 17.37 -9.83 -13.99
C ALA A 96 18.63 -10.24 -14.75
#